data_AF-A0A7L4CSW4-F1
#
_entry.id   AF-A0A7L4CSW4-F1
#
_cell.length_a   1.000
_cell.length_b   1.000
_cell.length_c   1.000
_cell.angle_alpha   90.00
_cell.angle_beta   90.00
_cell.angle_gamma   90.00
#
_symmetry.space_group_name_H-M   'P 1'
#
loop_
_entity.id
_entity.type
_entity.pdbx_description
1 polymer ?
#
loop_
_entity_poly.entity_id
_entity_poly.type
_entity_poly.pdbx_seq_one_letter_code
_entity_poly.pdbx_strand_id
1 'polypeptide(L)'
;LLLALALLSPWGPAGGTCPQRCVCASTILSCSQAALSSVPSPLPRFAAVLDLSHNNISRLRADWAPGRLSHLHALLLGHNGLSFVSTEAFTHVPHLRHLDLSSNRLRALDENLFSDLVELEVLLLYNNEISSVDRTAFENLLHLRKLYLGQNRISRFPSELLRDGTRLPQLALLDLSANRLRAVPVGELQALPAWLRDRLYLHANPLLCDCPLFQLVARGHRRRLSSVVDFQEELRCWLPAASAPVGILSLAGRPPLNCSEAREAVLEAHLGDTVTLSCDTRLRGVRSRHWVTPGGERVLEEGGNGSAALLANGSLQLRALRPEDAGTYACWVGGPLLNETLYVELLVHNFTLHGPHDTLNTAYTTLVGCILSVVLVLIYLYLTPCRCCCCRGSDKAPAPRDDSINSSVLSATPNHATTVPGEPCRSRSASTTGPGQNGRFKVGGTPQPPPRHGPKAQRKVSDPDSVSSVFSDTPIV
;
A
#
# COMPACT_ATOMS: atom_id res chain seq x y z
N LEU A 1 -8.89 7.07 65.68
CA LEU A 1 -9.88 7.99 65.06
C LEU A 1 -9.75 7.95 63.53
N LEU A 2 -9.90 6.77 62.89
CA LEU A 2 -9.60 6.62 61.46
C LEU A 2 -10.21 5.32 60.87
N LEU A 3 -11.54 5.16 60.96
CA LEU A 3 -12.25 3.97 60.44
C LEU A 3 -13.74 4.23 60.13
N ALA A 4 -14.12 5.47 59.86
CA ALA A 4 -15.52 5.89 59.71
C ALA A 4 -15.72 6.94 58.60
N LEU A 5 -15.40 6.58 57.36
CA LEU A 5 -15.66 7.41 56.16
C LEU A 5 -16.21 6.60 54.96
N ALA A 6 -16.62 5.35 55.17
CA ALA A 6 -17.17 4.47 54.13
C ALA A 6 -18.70 4.58 53.97
N LEU A 7 -19.30 5.74 54.30
CA LEU A 7 -20.76 5.95 54.35
C LEU A 7 -21.20 7.25 53.66
N LEU A 8 -20.84 7.40 52.39
CA LEU A 8 -21.45 8.31 51.41
C LEU A 8 -21.48 7.56 50.06
N SER A 9 -22.59 7.38 49.35
CA SER A 9 -24.00 7.67 49.65
C SER A 9 -24.93 6.80 48.76
N PRO A 10 -26.08 6.31 49.23
CA PRO A 10 -27.11 5.73 48.36
C PRO A 10 -27.96 6.83 47.67
N TRP A 11 -28.67 6.45 46.60
CA TRP A 11 -29.47 7.30 45.67
C TRP A 11 -28.60 8.08 44.67
N GLY A 12 -28.83 8.05 43.35
CA GLY A 12 -29.77 7.31 42.48
C GLY A 12 -29.48 7.66 41.01
N PRO A 13 -30.35 7.39 40.00
CA PRO A 13 -31.58 6.60 40.00
C PRO A 13 -31.41 5.25 39.26
N ALA A 14 -32.46 4.70 38.65
CA ALA A 14 -32.49 3.35 38.04
C ALA A 14 -31.44 3.13 36.93
N GLY A 15 -30.42 2.30 37.18
CA GLY A 15 -29.34 2.02 36.22
C GLY A 15 -28.69 0.62 36.27
N GLY A 16 -29.05 -0.23 37.24
CA GLY A 16 -28.39 -1.53 37.51
C GLY A 16 -27.33 -1.45 38.61
N THR A 17 -27.10 -2.57 39.31
CA THR A 17 -26.10 -2.69 40.38
C THR A 17 -24.69 -2.88 39.81
N CYS A 18 -23.67 -2.36 40.49
CA CYS A 18 -22.28 -2.63 40.13
C CYS A 18 -21.98 -4.14 40.19
N PRO A 19 -21.34 -4.76 39.17
CA PRO A 19 -21.04 -6.19 39.20
C PRO A 19 -20.01 -6.55 40.26
N GLN A 20 -20.10 -7.77 40.79
CA GLN A 20 -19.14 -8.27 41.79
C GLN A 20 -17.73 -8.36 41.19
N ARG A 21 -16.72 -7.98 41.97
CA ARG A 21 -15.31 -7.78 41.56
C ARG A 21 -15.03 -6.62 40.59
N CYS A 22 -16.01 -5.74 40.35
CA CYS A 22 -15.80 -4.51 39.59
C CYS A 22 -15.87 -3.27 40.48
N VAL A 23 -15.23 -2.19 40.03
CA VAL A 23 -15.32 -0.83 40.58
C VAL A 23 -16.15 0.01 39.61
N CYS A 24 -17.21 0.64 40.12
CA CYS A 24 -18.04 1.57 39.37
C CYS A 24 -17.83 3.00 39.88
N ALA A 25 -17.46 3.91 38.99
CA ALA A 25 -17.21 5.32 39.31
C ALA A 25 -17.86 6.21 38.24
N SER A 26 -18.99 6.84 38.57
CA SER A 26 -19.84 7.55 37.59
C SER A 26 -20.17 6.63 36.40
N THR A 27 -19.77 7.00 35.17
CA THR A 27 -19.97 6.21 33.94
C THR A 27 -18.84 5.22 33.64
N ILE A 28 -17.82 5.11 34.49
CA ILE A 28 -16.71 4.15 34.33
C ILE A 28 -17.03 2.87 35.10
N LEU A 29 -16.97 1.73 34.40
CA LEU A 29 -17.00 0.39 34.97
C LEU A 29 -15.65 -0.28 34.69
N SER A 30 -14.85 -0.47 35.74
CA SER A 30 -13.58 -1.22 35.66
C SER A 30 -13.66 -2.53 36.41
N CYS A 31 -13.31 -3.61 35.72
CA CYS A 31 -13.24 -4.97 36.22
C CYS A 31 -11.86 -5.59 35.90
N SER A 32 -10.83 -4.77 35.71
CA SER A 32 -9.51 -5.27 35.34
C SER A 32 -8.83 -6.04 36.48
N GLN A 33 -7.98 -7.00 36.11
CA GLN A 33 -7.27 -7.89 37.06
C GLN A 33 -8.17 -8.74 37.99
N ALA A 34 -9.49 -8.78 37.73
CA ALA A 34 -10.48 -9.49 38.56
C ALA A 34 -10.53 -11.04 38.35
N ALA A 35 -9.61 -11.57 37.54
CA ALA A 35 -9.49 -12.98 37.14
C ALA A 35 -10.77 -13.56 36.50
N LEU A 36 -11.45 -12.76 35.68
CA LEU A 36 -12.69 -13.11 35.00
C LEU A 36 -12.44 -14.04 33.81
N SER A 37 -13.23 -15.10 33.66
CA SER A 37 -13.24 -16.02 32.50
C SER A 37 -14.27 -15.65 31.43
N SER A 38 -15.21 -14.75 31.77
CA SER A 38 -16.29 -14.23 30.93
C SER A 38 -16.62 -12.79 31.35
N VAL A 39 -17.27 -12.02 30.48
CA VAL A 39 -17.80 -10.71 30.85
C VAL A 39 -18.86 -10.88 31.95
N PRO A 40 -18.86 -10.07 33.03
CA PRO A 40 -19.87 -10.16 34.08
C PRO A 40 -21.21 -9.60 33.58
N SER A 41 -22.32 -10.18 34.03
CA SER A 41 -23.68 -9.74 33.70
C SER A 41 -24.57 -9.69 34.95
N PRO A 42 -25.57 -8.80 35.00
CA PRO A 42 -25.87 -7.74 34.03
C PRO A 42 -24.87 -6.58 34.08
N LEU A 43 -24.66 -5.91 32.94
CA LEU A 43 -23.88 -4.68 32.85
C LEU A 43 -24.77 -3.44 33.06
N PRO A 44 -24.30 -2.38 33.76
CA PRO A 44 -25.06 -1.14 33.91
C PRO A 44 -25.18 -0.38 32.58
N ARG A 45 -26.39 0.04 32.22
CA ARG A 45 -26.65 0.66 30.89
C ARG A 45 -26.08 2.07 30.72
N PHE A 46 -25.67 2.72 31.80
CA PHE A 46 -25.04 4.04 31.82
C PHE A 46 -23.51 4.00 31.61
N ALA A 47 -22.90 2.81 31.52
CA ALA A 47 -21.46 2.69 31.35
C ALA A 47 -21.00 3.31 30.02
N ALA A 48 -20.10 4.28 30.10
CA ALA A 48 -19.45 4.93 28.96
C ALA A 48 -18.05 4.37 28.68
N VAL A 49 -17.38 3.86 29.71
CA VAL A 49 -16.12 3.13 29.64
C VAL A 49 -16.30 1.79 30.34
N LEU A 50 -16.01 0.69 29.64
CA LEU A 50 -15.98 -0.66 30.18
C LEU A 50 -14.57 -1.22 30.07
N ASP A 51 -13.88 -1.30 31.20
CA ASP A 51 -12.56 -1.90 31.33
C ASP A 51 -12.67 -3.34 31.84
N LEU A 52 -12.28 -4.29 30.99
CA LEU A 52 -12.20 -5.73 31.24
C LEU A 52 -10.77 -6.23 31.03
N SER A 53 -9.77 -5.34 31.02
CA SER A 53 -8.38 -5.66 30.70
C SER A 53 -7.72 -6.56 31.75
N HIS A 54 -6.61 -7.23 31.40
CA HIS A 54 -5.86 -8.11 32.32
C HIS A 54 -6.72 -9.20 32.99
N ASN A 55 -7.60 -9.83 32.21
CA ASN A 55 -8.45 -10.94 32.64
C ASN A 55 -8.13 -12.23 31.84
N ASN A 56 -8.93 -13.28 32.02
CA ASN A 56 -8.78 -14.57 31.34
C ASN A 56 -9.97 -14.87 30.41
N ILE A 57 -10.59 -13.83 29.85
CA ILE A 57 -11.73 -13.96 28.93
C ILE A 57 -11.23 -14.57 27.62
N SER A 58 -11.78 -15.71 27.23
CA SER A 58 -11.28 -16.49 26.08
C SER A 58 -12.11 -16.35 24.80
N ARG A 59 -13.36 -15.88 24.91
CA ARG A 59 -14.29 -15.70 23.78
C ARG A 59 -15.21 -14.51 24.03
N LEU A 60 -15.39 -13.64 23.04
CA LEU A 60 -16.44 -12.62 23.03
C LEU A 60 -17.59 -13.12 22.13
N ARG A 61 -18.70 -13.52 22.75
CA ARG A 61 -19.87 -14.09 22.05
C ARG A 61 -20.94 -13.02 21.84
N ALA A 62 -21.81 -13.16 20.84
CA ALA A 62 -22.93 -12.23 20.59
C ALA A 62 -23.75 -11.87 21.85
N ASP A 63 -23.94 -12.85 22.75
CA ASP A 63 -24.69 -12.73 24.00
C ASP A 63 -23.93 -12.02 25.17
N TRP A 64 -22.71 -11.48 24.95
CA TRP A 64 -21.93 -10.84 26.03
C TRP A 64 -22.58 -9.56 26.59
N ALA A 65 -23.28 -8.81 25.74
CA ALA A 65 -24.01 -7.59 26.09
C ALA A 65 -25.52 -7.82 25.86
N PRO A 66 -26.24 -8.49 26.77
CA PRO A 66 -27.66 -8.88 26.60
C PRO A 66 -28.66 -7.70 26.66
N GLY A 67 -28.18 -6.47 26.46
CA GLY A 67 -28.98 -5.26 26.32
C GLY A 67 -28.11 -4.13 25.77
N ARG A 68 -28.67 -3.31 24.88
CA ARG A 68 -27.96 -2.25 24.15
C ARG A 68 -27.31 -1.25 25.12
N LEU A 69 -25.98 -1.14 25.07
CA LEU A 69 -25.19 -0.22 25.88
C LEU A 69 -24.99 1.09 25.11
N SER A 70 -26.09 1.82 24.89
CA SER A 70 -26.13 3.00 24.02
C SER A 70 -25.19 4.15 24.41
N HIS A 71 -24.61 4.12 25.61
CA HIS A 71 -23.66 5.13 26.09
C HIS A 71 -22.20 4.68 26.04
N LEU A 72 -21.90 3.43 25.65
CA LEU A 72 -20.55 2.87 25.69
C LEU A 72 -19.70 3.41 24.52
N HIS A 73 -18.70 4.22 24.85
CA HIS A 73 -17.77 4.81 23.89
C HIS A 73 -16.39 4.13 23.90
N ALA A 74 -16.00 3.48 24.99
CA ALA A 74 -14.74 2.75 25.11
C ALA A 74 -14.92 1.36 25.74
N LEU A 75 -14.34 0.34 25.10
CA LEU A 75 -14.31 -1.06 25.55
C LEU A 75 -12.88 -1.56 25.55
N LEU A 76 -12.35 -1.85 26.74
CA LEU A 76 -10.97 -2.31 26.93
C LEU A 76 -10.97 -3.81 27.25
N LEU A 77 -10.53 -4.62 26.29
CA LEU A 77 -10.37 -6.07 26.41
C LEU A 77 -8.88 -6.49 26.28
N GLY A 78 -7.95 -5.53 26.33
CA GLY A 78 -6.51 -5.78 26.27
C GLY A 78 -6.01 -6.77 27.32
N HIS A 79 -4.94 -7.49 27.02
CA HIS A 79 -4.31 -8.47 27.92
C HIS A 79 -5.31 -9.54 28.42
N ASN A 80 -6.00 -10.20 27.49
CA ASN A 80 -6.94 -11.30 27.75
C ASN A 80 -6.54 -12.59 27.00
N GLY A 81 -7.38 -13.61 27.08
CA GLY A 81 -7.20 -14.89 26.38
C GLY A 81 -7.95 -15.01 25.05
N LEU A 82 -8.49 -13.91 24.49
CA LEU A 82 -9.48 -13.96 23.40
C LEU A 82 -8.91 -14.63 22.16
N SER A 83 -9.45 -15.79 21.80
CA SER A 83 -9.14 -16.51 20.55
C SER A 83 -10.31 -16.53 19.57
N PHE A 84 -11.42 -15.87 19.91
CA PHE A 84 -12.64 -15.78 19.12
C PHE A 84 -13.44 -14.54 19.52
N VAL A 85 -13.89 -13.77 18.53
CA VAL A 85 -14.90 -12.72 18.65
C VAL A 85 -16.00 -13.04 17.64
N SER A 86 -17.25 -13.01 18.07
CA SER A 86 -18.41 -13.18 17.18
C SER A 86 -18.57 -11.94 16.30
N THR A 87 -18.92 -12.12 15.02
CA THR A 87 -19.30 -11.00 14.12
C THR A 87 -20.40 -10.12 14.74
N GLU A 88 -21.44 -10.76 15.29
CA GLU A 88 -22.54 -10.09 16.01
C GLU A 88 -22.17 -9.47 17.38
N ALA A 89 -20.92 -9.60 17.85
CA ALA A 89 -20.54 -9.13 19.20
C ALA A 89 -20.67 -7.61 19.38
N PHE A 90 -20.67 -6.83 18.31
CA PHE A 90 -20.67 -5.36 18.39
C PHE A 90 -22.04 -4.71 18.15
N THR A 91 -23.04 -5.48 17.70
CA THR A 91 -24.45 -5.09 17.49
C THR A 91 -25.06 -4.24 18.63
N HIS A 92 -24.69 -4.54 19.87
CA HIS A 92 -25.25 -3.92 21.08
C HIS A 92 -24.44 -2.72 21.61
N VAL A 93 -23.31 -2.36 20.97
CA VAL A 93 -22.41 -1.24 21.33
C VAL A 93 -22.12 -0.29 20.14
N PRO A 94 -23.14 0.21 19.40
CA PRO A 94 -22.93 0.90 18.11
C PRO A 94 -22.30 2.30 18.18
N HIS A 95 -22.17 2.89 19.37
CA HIS A 95 -21.55 4.22 19.59
C HIS A 95 -20.09 4.12 20.09
N LEU A 96 -19.48 2.94 19.95
CA LEU A 96 -18.11 2.68 20.39
C LEU A 96 -17.09 3.42 19.50
N ARG A 97 -16.24 4.25 20.13
CA ARG A 97 -15.20 5.04 19.46
C ARG A 97 -13.79 4.50 19.73
N HIS A 98 -13.61 3.74 20.80
CA HIS A 98 -12.34 3.11 21.15
C HIS A 98 -12.54 1.62 21.51
N LEU A 99 -11.88 0.74 20.76
CA LEU A 99 -11.87 -0.70 20.99
C LEU A 99 -10.44 -1.20 21.16
N ASP A 100 -10.13 -1.71 22.35
CA ASP A 100 -8.86 -2.37 22.63
C ASP A 100 -9.05 -3.89 22.70
N LEU A 101 -8.43 -4.59 21.75
CA LEU A 101 -8.31 -6.04 21.65
C LEU A 101 -6.83 -6.46 21.62
N SER A 102 -5.91 -5.61 22.09
CA SER A 102 -4.47 -5.88 22.08
C SER A 102 -4.05 -6.99 23.06
N SER A 103 -2.86 -7.54 22.90
CA SER A 103 -2.30 -8.56 23.82
C SER A 103 -3.26 -9.74 24.06
N ASN A 104 -3.79 -10.28 22.96
CA ASN A 104 -4.79 -11.37 22.94
C ASN A 104 -4.32 -12.52 22.03
N ARG A 105 -5.22 -13.42 21.62
CA ARG A 105 -4.91 -14.66 20.86
C ARG A 105 -5.68 -14.76 19.53
N LEU A 106 -6.09 -13.63 18.96
CA LEU A 106 -6.84 -13.57 17.70
C LEU A 106 -5.93 -13.98 16.53
N ARG A 107 -6.41 -14.87 15.64
CA ARG A 107 -5.62 -15.49 14.54
C ARG A 107 -6.00 -15.01 13.15
N ALA A 108 -7.24 -14.56 13.01
CA ALA A 108 -7.78 -13.97 11.80
C ALA A 108 -8.68 -12.79 12.20
N LEU A 109 -8.92 -11.90 11.25
CA LEU A 109 -10.03 -10.96 11.29
C LEU A 109 -10.99 -11.40 10.19
N ASP A 110 -12.15 -11.91 10.61
CA ASP A 110 -13.14 -12.54 9.72
C ASP A 110 -14.00 -11.48 8.99
N GLU A 111 -14.80 -11.92 8.01
CA GLU A 111 -15.67 -11.05 7.22
C GLU A 111 -16.58 -10.19 8.10
N ASN A 112 -16.66 -8.89 7.80
CA ASN A 112 -17.49 -7.90 8.50
C ASN A 112 -17.32 -7.82 10.04
N LEU A 113 -16.23 -8.34 10.62
CA LEU A 113 -16.05 -8.48 12.08
C LEU A 113 -16.24 -7.17 12.89
N PHE A 114 -16.00 -6.01 12.30
CA PHE A 114 -16.19 -4.70 12.93
C PHE A 114 -17.27 -3.82 12.28
N SER A 115 -18.07 -4.33 11.32
CA SER A 115 -18.92 -3.49 10.46
C SER A 115 -19.99 -2.66 11.16
N ASP A 116 -20.41 -3.09 12.36
CA ASP A 116 -21.39 -2.37 13.19
C ASP A 116 -20.81 -1.10 13.84
N LEU A 117 -19.48 -0.99 13.91
CA LEU A 117 -18.78 0.04 14.68
C LEU A 117 -18.52 1.31 13.85
N VAL A 118 -19.60 1.88 13.29
CA VAL A 118 -19.53 3.00 12.33
C VAL A 118 -18.91 4.27 12.93
N GLU A 119 -18.98 4.45 14.26
CA GLU A 119 -18.34 5.56 15.00
C GLU A 119 -16.89 5.29 15.46
N LEU A 120 -16.32 4.11 15.16
CA LEU A 120 -15.00 3.73 15.70
C LEU A 120 -13.88 4.63 15.20
N GLU A 121 -13.15 5.28 16.11
CA GLU A 121 -12.00 6.13 15.80
C GLU A 121 -10.66 5.39 16.00
N VAL A 122 -10.58 4.50 16.99
CA VAL A 122 -9.35 3.81 17.39
C VAL A 122 -9.60 2.32 17.60
N LEU A 123 -8.82 1.50 16.90
CA LEU A 123 -8.84 0.04 17.00
C LEU A 123 -7.42 -0.48 17.31
N LEU A 124 -7.27 -1.08 18.50
CA LEU A 124 -6.01 -1.70 18.95
C LEU A 124 -6.10 -3.22 18.79
N LEU A 125 -5.29 -3.78 17.90
CA LEU A 125 -5.18 -5.22 17.62
C LEU A 125 -3.73 -5.72 17.71
N TYR A 126 -2.83 -4.89 18.25
CA TYR A 126 -1.41 -5.24 18.37
C TYR A 126 -1.16 -6.39 19.35
N ASN A 127 -0.01 -7.06 19.23
CA ASN A 127 0.37 -8.21 20.06
C ASN A 127 -0.71 -9.31 20.06
N ASN A 128 -0.97 -9.87 18.88
CA ASN A 128 -1.94 -10.96 18.66
C ASN A 128 -1.33 -12.03 17.73
N GLU A 129 -2.12 -13.05 17.37
CA GLU A 129 -1.69 -14.12 16.46
C GLU A 129 -2.09 -13.89 14.99
N ILE A 130 -2.53 -12.67 14.60
CA ILE A 130 -3.26 -12.42 13.34
C ILE A 130 -2.36 -12.69 12.13
N SER A 131 -2.68 -13.73 11.36
CA SER A 131 -2.00 -14.08 10.10
C SER A 131 -2.86 -13.88 8.85
N SER A 132 -4.18 -13.80 9.02
CA SER A 132 -5.14 -13.51 7.95
C SER A 132 -6.00 -12.30 8.34
N VAL A 133 -6.33 -11.47 7.36
CA VAL A 133 -7.17 -10.29 7.53
C VAL A 133 -8.08 -10.26 6.32
N ASP A 134 -9.39 -10.43 6.50
CA ASP A 134 -10.30 -10.29 5.38
C ASP A 134 -10.44 -8.82 4.94
N ARG A 135 -10.75 -8.63 3.65
CA ARG A 135 -10.94 -7.33 3.01
C ARG A 135 -12.14 -6.55 3.57
N THR A 136 -13.17 -7.27 4.02
CA THR A 136 -14.42 -6.72 4.58
C THR A 136 -14.37 -6.58 6.11
N ALA A 137 -13.34 -7.09 6.79
CA ALA A 137 -13.23 -7.06 8.25
C ALA A 137 -13.33 -5.63 8.84
N PHE A 138 -12.91 -4.63 8.06
CA PHE A 138 -12.96 -3.19 8.39
C PHE A 138 -13.96 -2.40 7.54
N GLU A 139 -14.93 -3.06 6.91
CA GLU A 139 -15.97 -2.39 6.13
C GLU A 139 -16.84 -1.48 7.03
N ASN A 140 -17.40 -0.40 6.46
CA ASN A 140 -18.19 0.63 7.18
C ASN A 140 -17.49 1.39 8.33
N LEU A 141 -16.19 1.19 8.58
CA LEU A 141 -15.42 1.92 9.60
C LEU A 141 -15.01 3.36 9.14
N LEU A 142 -16.01 4.15 8.73
CA LEU A 142 -15.84 5.46 8.09
C LEU A 142 -15.11 6.50 8.96
N HIS A 143 -15.19 6.37 10.29
CA HIS A 143 -14.56 7.28 11.25
C HIS A 143 -13.18 6.82 11.75
N LEU A 144 -12.68 5.65 11.30
CA LEU A 144 -11.46 5.06 11.85
C LEU A 144 -10.24 5.91 11.51
N ARG A 145 -9.58 6.42 12.56
CA ARG A 145 -8.41 7.30 12.49
C ARG A 145 -7.12 6.56 12.81
N LYS A 146 -7.14 5.57 13.71
CA LYS A 146 -5.95 4.82 14.12
C LYS A 146 -6.22 3.32 14.11
N LEU A 147 -5.45 2.57 13.33
CA LEU A 147 -5.47 1.11 13.29
C LEU A 147 -4.08 0.58 13.67
N TYR A 148 -4.00 -0.16 14.77
CA TYR A 148 -2.75 -0.76 15.26
C TYR A 148 -2.78 -2.27 15.10
N LEU A 149 -1.97 -2.79 14.19
CA LEU A 149 -1.79 -4.22 13.89
C LEU A 149 -0.35 -4.69 14.16
N GLY A 150 0.48 -3.88 14.84
CA GLY A 150 1.86 -4.22 15.19
C GLY A 150 1.99 -5.52 16.00
N GLN A 151 3.15 -6.18 15.95
CA GLN A 151 3.42 -7.44 16.66
C GLN A 151 2.38 -8.55 16.35
N ASN A 152 2.16 -8.81 15.06
CA ASN A 152 1.26 -9.86 14.56
C ASN A 152 1.98 -10.79 13.57
N ARG A 153 1.24 -11.59 12.80
CA ARG A 153 1.75 -12.61 11.88
C ARG A 153 1.42 -12.32 10.42
N ILE A 154 1.04 -11.08 10.09
CA ILE A 154 0.59 -10.65 8.76
C ILE A 154 1.76 -10.72 7.78
N SER A 155 1.60 -11.48 6.69
CA SER A 155 2.66 -11.74 5.70
C SER A 155 2.51 -10.96 4.39
N ARG A 156 1.30 -10.49 4.09
CA ARG A 156 0.93 -9.69 2.91
C ARG A 156 0.54 -8.29 3.35
N PHE A 157 1.03 -7.28 2.63
CA PHE A 157 0.61 -5.89 2.86
C PHE A 157 -0.87 -5.69 2.48
N PRO A 158 -1.70 -5.07 3.34
CA PRO A 158 -3.13 -4.90 3.09
C PRO A 158 -3.41 -3.64 2.24
N SER A 159 -3.00 -3.66 0.97
CA SER A 159 -3.25 -2.58 -0.02
C SER A 159 -4.71 -2.14 -0.06
N GLU A 160 -5.63 -3.08 0.10
CA GLU A 160 -7.07 -2.89 0.07
C GLU A 160 -7.59 -1.88 1.12
N LEU A 161 -6.83 -1.59 2.20
CA LEU A 161 -7.19 -0.59 3.21
C LEU A 161 -6.82 0.84 2.82
N LEU A 162 -5.86 1.01 1.91
CA LEU A 162 -5.27 2.31 1.56
C LEU A 162 -5.59 2.76 0.13
N ARG A 163 -5.94 1.82 -0.76
CA ARG A 163 -6.35 2.13 -2.13
C ARG A 163 -7.62 2.99 -2.15
N ASP A 164 -7.59 4.00 -3.02
CA ASP A 164 -8.67 4.93 -3.36
C ASP A 164 -9.27 5.75 -2.19
N GLY A 165 -8.80 5.55 -0.95
CA GLY A 165 -9.33 6.20 0.26
C GLY A 165 -10.78 5.81 0.60
N THR A 166 -11.38 4.87 -0.12
CA THR A 166 -12.83 4.58 -0.07
C THR A 166 -13.25 3.79 1.17
N ARG A 167 -12.43 2.82 1.62
CA ARG A 167 -12.77 1.97 2.77
C ARG A 167 -12.60 2.69 4.11
N LEU A 168 -11.47 3.37 4.31
CA LEU A 168 -11.09 4.02 5.57
C LEU A 168 -10.75 5.51 5.35
N PRO A 169 -11.71 6.36 4.94
CA PRO A 169 -11.44 7.75 4.52
C PRO A 169 -10.86 8.64 5.62
N GLN A 170 -11.13 8.34 6.90
CA GLN A 170 -10.57 9.08 8.03
C GLN A 170 -9.24 8.53 8.57
N LEU A 171 -8.66 7.47 7.98
CA LEU A 171 -7.44 6.85 8.49
C LEU A 171 -6.27 7.84 8.53
N ALA A 172 -5.60 7.91 9.68
CA ALA A 172 -4.55 8.86 10.02
C ALA A 172 -3.26 8.17 10.51
N LEU A 173 -3.36 6.91 10.91
CA LEU A 173 -2.28 6.07 11.40
C LEU A 173 -2.58 4.61 11.07
N LEU A 174 -1.60 3.92 10.50
CA LEU A 174 -1.61 2.46 10.32
C LEU A 174 -0.28 1.89 10.80
N ASP A 175 -0.32 1.17 11.92
CA ASP A 175 0.82 0.42 12.42
C ASP A 175 0.78 -1.03 11.95
N LEU A 176 1.80 -1.43 11.19
CA LEU A 176 2.06 -2.79 10.72
C LEU A 176 3.47 -3.26 11.14
N SER A 177 4.04 -2.66 12.20
CA SER A 177 5.36 -2.99 12.74
C SER A 177 5.46 -4.45 13.21
N ALA A 178 6.68 -4.98 13.33
CA ALA A 178 6.95 -6.30 13.93
C ALA A 178 6.04 -7.44 13.41
N ASN A 179 5.75 -7.42 12.11
CA ASN A 179 4.93 -8.41 11.41
C ASN A 179 5.81 -9.31 10.53
N ARG A 180 5.21 -10.02 9.56
CA ARG A 180 5.89 -10.97 8.66
C ARG A 180 5.94 -10.49 7.21
N LEU A 181 5.78 -9.19 6.98
CA LEU A 181 5.79 -8.60 5.63
C LEU A 181 7.16 -8.82 4.97
N ARG A 182 7.17 -9.44 3.80
CA ARG A 182 8.38 -9.63 2.97
C ARG A 182 8.52 -8.63 1.84
N ALA A 183 7.42 -8.00 1.43
CA ALA A 183 7.38 -6.97 0.40
C ALA A 183 6.24 -6.00 0.70
N VAL A 184 6.37 -4.77 0.21
CA VAL A 184 5.36 -3.71 0.29
C VAL A 184 5.16 -3.10 -1.10
N PRO A 185 3.96 -2.60 -1.43
CA PRO A 185 3.65 -2.09 -2.77
C PRO A 185 4.24 -0.69 -2.94
N VAL A 186 5.56 -0.60 -3.15
CA VAL A 186 6.30 0.68 -3.11
C VAL A 186 5.68 1.77 -3.99
N GLY A 187 5.19 1.44 -5.21
CA GLY A 187 4.52 2.40 -6.08
C GLY A 187 3.23 2.98 -5.47
N GLU A 188 2.39 2.14 -4.86
CA GLU A 188 1.19 2.57 -4.13
C GLU A 188 1.60 3.43 -2.92
N LEU A 189 2.61 3.00 -2.16
CA LEU A 189 3.12 3.75 -1.00
C LEU A 189 3.79 5.09 -1.38
N GLN A 190 4.36 5.22 -2.57
CA GLN A 190 4.90 6.50 -3.06
C GLN A 190 3.80 7.49 -3.48
N ALA A 191 2.61 7.01 -3.85
CA ALA A 191 1.45 7.84 -4.20
C ALA A 191 0.61 8.28 -2.98
N LEU A 192 0.77 7.65 -1.81
CA LEU A 192 0.09 8.08 -0.58
C LEU A 192 0.55 9.48 -0.12
N PRO A 193 -0.34 10.32 0.46
CA PRO A 193 0.04 11.61 1.03
C PRO A 193 1.10 11.49 2.14
N ALA A 194 2.03 12.45 2.23
CA ALA A 194 3.08 12.48 3.25
C ALA A 194 2.54 12.35 4.68
N TRP A 195 1.40 12.97 5.01
CA TRP A 195 0.81 12.84 6.36
C TRP A 195 0.36 11.42 6.73
N LEU A 196 0.04 10.58 5.74
CA LEU A 196 -0.28 9.17 5.97
C LEU A 196 1.00 8.33 6.03
N ARG A 197 1.98 8.65 5.17
CA ARG A 197 3.30 8.01 5.17
C ARG A 197 4.07 8.24 6.46
N ASP A 198 3.95 9.43 7.05
CA ASP A 198 4.49 9.81 8.35
C ASP A 198 4.04 8.88 9.50
N ARG A 199 2.84 8.29 9.35
CA ARG A 199 2.14 7.49 10.36
C ARG A 199 1.86 6.05 9.88
N LEU A 200 2.59 5.60 8.86
CA LEU A 200 2.57 4.23 8.33
C LEU A 200 3.81 3.49 8.83
N TYR A 201 3.68 2.71 9.90
CA TYR A 201 4.81 2.06 10.57
C TYR A 201 5.05 0.66 9.99
N LEU A 202 6.26 0.44 9.44
CA LEU A 202 6.65 -0.79 8.73
C LEU A 202 7.93 -1.45 9.28
N HIS A 203 8.51 -0.89 10.33
CA HIS A 203 9.75 -1.35 10.96
C HIS A 203 9.61 -2.76 11.58
N ALA A 204 10.76 -3.40 11.88
CA ALA A 204 10.84 -4.76 12.43
C ALA A 204 10.15 -5.86 11.59
N ASN A 205 9.89 -5.62 10.30
CA ASN A 205 9.39 -6.63 9.35
C ASN A 205 10.55 -7.30 8.57
N PRO A 206 10.40 -8.57 8.15
CA PRO A 206 11.40 -9.29 7.35
C PRO A 206 11.32 -8.91 5.85
N LEU A 207 11.34 -7.61 5.55
CA LEU A 207 11.28 -7.06 4.20
C LEU A 207 12.46 -7.55 3.35
N LEU A 208 12.26 -7.79 2.07
CA LEU A 208 13.35 -8.01 1.10
C LEU A 208 13.96 -6.67 0.67
N CYS A 209 15.28 -6.63 0.51
CA CYS A 209 15.95 -5.42 0.03
C CYS A 209 15.82 -5.27 -1.49
N ASP A 210 15.29 -4.14 -1.94
CA ASP A 210 15.39 -3.65 -3.32
C ASP A 210 15.60 -2.13 -3.35
N CYS A 211 15.93 -1.58 -4.51
CA CYS A 211 16.15 -0.13 -4.65
C CYS A 211 14.88 0.73 -4.57
N PRO A 212 13.69 0.30 -5.04
CA PRO A 212 12.43 0.99 -4.75
C PRO A 212 12.16 1.19 -3.25
N LEU A 213 12.33 0.15 -2.42
CA LEU A 213 12.19 0.23 -0.97
C LEU A 213 13.23 1.17 -0.36
N PHE A 214 14.49 1.08 -0.80
CA PHE A 214 15.53 2.05 -0.42
C PHE A 214 15.11 3.48 -0.74
N GLN A 215 14.64 3.76 -1.96
CA GLN A 215 14.22 5.10 -2.38
C GLN A 215 13.03 5.64 -1.56
N LEU A 216 12.05 4.78 -1.25
CA LEU A 216 10.92 5.14 -0.38
C LEU A 216 11.39 5.57 1.01
N VAL A 217 12.22 4.76 1.67
CA VAL A 217 12.70 5.03 3.03
C VAL A 217 13.70 6.19 3.05
N ALA A 218 14.60 6.30 2.07
CA ALA A 218 15.56 7.40 1.99
C ALA A 218 14.89 8.76 1.68
N ARG A 219 13.84 8.78 0.84
CA ARG A 219 13.01 9.98 0.64
C ARG A 219 12.23 10.34 1.92
N GLY A 220 11.68 9.34 2.62
CA GLY A 220 11.03 9.54 3.92
C GLY A 220 11.97 10.11 4.99
N HIS A 221 13.22 9.63 5.05
CA HIS A 221 14.25 10.14 5.94
C HIS A 221 14.62 11.61 5.62
N ARG A 222 14.84 11.95 4.33
CA ARG A 222 15.06 13.35 3.90
C ARG A 222 13.89 14.26 4.29
N ARG A 223 12.66 13.79 4.07
CA ARG A 223 11.40 14.47 4.46
C ARG A 223 11.08 14.42 5.97
N ARG A 224 11.97 13.86 6.79
CA ARG A 224 11.82 13.71 8.26
C ARG A 224 10.48 13.08 8.68
N LEU A 225 10.02 12.07 7.95
CA LEU A 225 8.81 11.34 8.30
C LEU A 225 9.00 10.56 9.60
N SER A 226 8.07 10.71 10.56
CA SER A 226 8.15 10.13 11.91
C SER A 226 8.36 8.61 11.86
N SER A 227 7.54 7.92 11.04
CA SER A 227 7.66 6.49 10.70
C SER A 227 9.03 6.00 10.20
N VAL A 228 9.92 6.91 9.78
CA VAL A 228 11.27 6.61 9.31
C VAL A 228 12.35 7.09 10.28
N VAL A 229 12.23 8.29 10.83
CA VAL A 229 13.25 8.88 11.73
C VAL A 229 13.24 8.19 13.08
N ASP A 230 12.06 7.94 13.65
CA ASP A 230 11.91 7.39 15.00
C ASP A 230 12.34 5.91 15.08
N PHE A 231 12.26 5.20 13.95
CA PHE A 231 12.47 3.75 13.83
C PHE A 231 13.62 3.37 12.87
N GLN A 232 14.56 4.31 12.63
CA GLN A 232 15.66 4.13 11.68
C GLN A 232 16.44 2.81 11.87
N GLU A 233 16.75 2.46 13.13
CA GLU A 233 17.54 1.26 13.45
C GLU A 233 16.76 -0.05 13.31
N GLU A 234 15.42 0.01 13.24
CA GLU A 234 14.53 -1.14 13.04
C GLU A 234 14.06 -1.28 11.59
N LEU A 235 14.27 -0.26 10.74
CA LEU A 235 14.02 -0.29 9.30
C LEU A 235 15.12 -1.05 8.57
N ARG A 236 15.08 -2.37 8.70
CA ARG A 236 16.01 -3.33 8.10
C ARG A 236 15.33 -4.17 7.02
N CYS A 237 16.13 -4.73 6.12
CA CYS A 237 15.70 -5.65 5.09
C CYS A 237 16.71 -6.80 4.90
N TRP A 238 16.30 -7.84 4.20
CA TRP A 238 17.09 -9.03 3.86
C TRP A 238 17.54 -8.99 2.40
N LEU A 239 18.86 -9.02 2.20
CA LEU A 239 19.44 -9.30 0.89
C LEU A 239 19.35 -10.81 0.58
N PRO A 240 19.22 -11.22 -0.69
CA PRO A 240 19.37 -12.63 -1.08
C PRO A 240 20.68 -13.22 -0.55
N ALA A 241 20.60 -14.40 0.07
CA ALA A 241 21.71 -15.13 0.70
C ALA A 241 22.44 -14.42 1.88
N ALA A 242 21.92 -13.32 2.42
CA ALA A 242 22.46 -12.73 3.65
C ALA A 242 22.04 -13.50 4.91
N SER A 243 22.98 -13.68 5.85
CA SER A 243 22.75 -14.34 7.14
C SER A 243 22.14 -13.43 8.22
N ALA A 244 22.12 -12.12 7.99
CA ALA A 244 21.57 -11.11 8.89
C ALA A 244 20.93 -9.96 8.08
N PRO A 245 19.93 -9.25 8.62
CA PRO A 245 19.28 -8.13 7.94
C PRO A 245 20.14 -6.86 8.02
N VAL A 246 20.13 -6.08 6.95
CA VAL A 246 20.87 -4.81 6.81
C VAL A 246 19.91 -3.62 6.94
N GLY A 247 20.37 -2.50 7.52
CA GLY A 247 19.57 -1.27 7.61
C GLY A 247 19.30 -0.70 6.21
N ILE A 248 18.04 -0.39 5.89
CA ILE A 248 17.61 -0.03 4.53
C ILE A 248 18.39 1.20 4.03
N LEU A 249 18.53 2.25 4.85
CA LEU A 249 19.28 3.46 4.50
C LEU A 249 20.77 3.23 4.19
N SER A 250 21.34 2.08 4.58
CA SER A 250 22.75 1.76 4.29
C SER A 250 23.01 1.24 2.87
N LEU A 251 21.96 0.98 2.08
CA LEU A 251 22.07 0.39 0.73
C LEU A 251 22.62 1.35 -0.35
N ALA A 252 22.68 2.65 -0.08
CA ALA A 252 23.24 3.65 -1.00
C ALA A 252 24.68 3.28 -1.39
N GLY A 253 24.94 3.11 -2.70
CA GLY A 253 26.27 2.78 -3.22
C GLY A 253 26.85 1.43 -2.77
N ARG A 254 26.07 0.54 -2.12
CA ARG A 254 26.57 -0.75 -1.61
C ARG A 254 26.19 -1.93 -2.52
N PRO A 255 27.14 -2.82 -2.89
CA PRO A 255 26.82 -4.07 -3.55
C PRO A 255 26.00 -4.99 -2.63
N PRO A 256 25.14 -5.87 -3.17
CA PRO A 256 24.96 -6.14 -4.60
C PRO A 256 24.00 -5.19 -5.33
N LEU A 257 23.17 -4.43 -4.61
CA LEU A 257 22.11 -3.61 -5.21
C LEU A 257 22.60 -2.29 -5.82
N ASN A 258 23.64 -1.69 -5.23
CA ASN A 258 24.28 -0.44 -5.66
C ASN A 258 23.27 0.70 -5.96
N CYS A 259 22.31 0.91 -5.07
CA CYS A 259 21.21 1.84 -5.31
C CYS A 259 21.71 3.30 -5.42
N SER A 260 21.18 4.03 -6.40
CA SER A 260 21.39 5.46 -6.58
C SER A 260 20.78 6.27 -5.43
N GLU A 261 21.40 7.39 -5.08
CA GLU A 261 20.87 8.27 -4.02
C GLU A 261 19.43 8.72 -4.30
N ALA A 262 18.58 8.67 -3.27
CA ALA A 262 17.21 9.17 -3.37
C ALA A 262 17.18 10.70 -3.47
N ARG A 263 17.08 11.20 -4.70
CA ARG A 263 16.78 12.61 -4.99
C ARG A 263 15.30 12.90 -4.77
N GLU A 264 14.99 14.16 -4.51
CA GLU A 264 13.64 14.69 -4.65
C GLU A 264 13.28 14.74 -6.14
N ALA A 265 12.00 14.78 -6.46
CA ALA A 265 11.57 14.78 -7.86
C ALA A 265 11.63 16.21 -8.39
N VAL A 266 12.52 16.45 -9.36
CA VAL A 266 12.41 17.61 -10.26
C VAL A 266 11.16 17.40 -11.11
N LEU A 267 10.38 18.46 -11.28
CA LEU A 267 9.21 18.46 -12.15
C LEU A 267 9.61 19.06 -13.49
N GLU A 268 9.56 18.27 -14.55
CA GLU A 268 9.93 18.68 -15.91
C GLU A 268 8.67 19.05 -16.71
N ALA A 269 8.72 20.19 -17.39
CA ALA A 269 7.60 20.79 -18.12
C ALA A 269 8.08 21.56 -19.37
N HIS A 270 7.15 21.93 -20.25
CA HIS A 270 7.44 22.58 -21.53
C HIS A 270 6.79 23.96 -21.61
N LEU A 271 7.19 24.76 -22.61
CA LEU A 271 6.55 26.04 -22.87
C LEU A 271 5.05 25.85 -23.14
N GLY A 272 4.22 26.73 -22.59
CA GLY A 272 2.77 26.68 -22.75
C GLY A 272 2.05 25.62 -21.91
N ASP A 273 2.76 24.69 -21.25
CA ASP A 273 2.14 23.67 -20.40
C ASP A 273 1.36 24.31 -19.22
N THR A 274 0.42 23.55 -18.67
CA THR A 274 -0.26 23.86 -17.41
C THR A 274 0.07 22.80 -16.38
N VAL A 275 0.70 23.21 -15.28
CA VAL A 275 1.33 22.34 -14.28
C VAL A 275 0.77 22.65 -12.90
N THR A 276 0.68 21.66 -12.02
CA THR A 276 0.19 21.84 -10.64
C THR A 276 1.22 21.34 -9.63
N LEU A 277 1.85 22.25 -8.90
CA LEU A 277 2.81 21.95 -7.85
C LEU A 277 2.05 21.54 -6.58
N SER A 278 2.26 20.31 -6.12
CA SER A 278 1.60 19.77 -4.93
C SER A 278 2.39 20.06 -3.66
N CYS A 279 1.71 20.59 -2.64
CA CYS A 279 2.30 20.82 -1.32
C CYS A 279 1.98 19.65 -0.37
N ASP A 280 2.64 18.51 -0.64
CA ASP A 280 2.46 17.25 0.09
C ASP A 280 3.15 17.26 1.46
N THR A 281 2.49 17.90 2.42
CA THR A 281 2.93 18.05 3.82
C THR A 281 2.67 16.80 4.67
N ARG A 282 3.56 16.54 5.63
CA ARG A 282 3.35 15.51 6.68
C ARG A 282 2.34 15.94 7.76
N LEU A 283 1.92 17.21 7.76
CA LEU A 283 0.97 17.77 8.72
C LEU A 283 -0.48 17.54 8.25
N ARG A 284 -1.23 16.71 8.98
CA ARG A 284 -2.64 16.40 8.67
C ARG A 284 -3.57 17.56 9.06
N GLY A 285 -4.57 17.85 8.23
CA GLY A 285 -5.65 18.79 8.53
C GLY A 285 -5.31 20.28 8.36
N VAL A 286 -4.11 20.62 7.88
CA VAL A 286 -3.73 22.03 7.65
C VAL A 286 -4.55 22.63 6.49
N ARG A 287 -5.15 23.79 6.77
CA ARG A 287 -6.01 24.56 5.84
C ARG A 287 -5.21 25.60 5.06
N SER A 288 -4.37 26.37 5.75
CA SER A 288 -3.52 27.43 5.16
C SER A 288 -2.21 26.87 4.59
N ARG A 289 -2.01 27.00 3.28
CA ARG A 289 -0.73 26.76 2.59
C ARG A 289 -0.34 28.04 1.86
N HIS A 290 0.92 28.42 1.93
CA HIS A 290 1.42 29.66 1.32
C HIS A 290 2.58 29.33 0.38
N TRP A 291 2.54 29.83 -0.85
CA TRP A 291 3.59 29.60 -1.84
C TRP A 291 4.46 30.82 -2.06
N VAL A 292 5.75 30.57 -2.30
CA VAL A 292 6.75 31.56 -2.68
C VAL A 292 7.36 31.13 -4.01
N THR A 293 7.47 32.06 -4.95
CA THR A 293 8.06 31.85 -6.28
C THR A 293 9.60 31.84 -6.23
N PRO A 294 10.30 31.38 -7.29
CA PRO A 294 11.76 31.46 -7.36
C PRO A 294 12.30 32.90 -7.22
N GLY A 295 11.51 33.92 -7.58
CA GLY A 295 11.83 35.34 -7.38
C GLY A 295 11.63 35.85 -5.94
N GLY A 296 11.14 35.02 -5.01
CA GLY A 296 10.88 35.40 -3.62
C GLY A 296 9.51 36.04 -3.37
N GLU A 297 8.66 36.16 -4.38
CA GLU A 297 7.33 36.74 -4.27
C GLU A 297 6.33 35.73 -3.68
N ARG A 298 5.39 36.22 -2.86
CA ARG A 298 4.32 35.37 -2.29
C ARG A 298 3.15 35.30 -3.25
N VAL A 299 2.68 34.09 -3.55
CA VAL A 299 1.43 33.90 -4.30
C VAL A 299 0.25 34.15 -3.35
N LEU A 300 -0.57 35.16 -3.66
CA LEU A 300 -1.67 35.62 -2.79
C LEU A 300 -3.07 35.32 -3.33
N GLU A 301 -3.24 35.00 -4.62
CA GLU A 301 -4.56 34.88 -5.25
C GLU A 301 -5.07 33.43 -5.31
N GLU A 302 -6.15 33.16 -4.57
CA GLU A 302 -7.13 32.14 -4.94
C GLU A 302 -7.98 32.67 -6.11
N GLY A 303 -7.98 31.97 -7.25
CA GLY A 303 -8.84 32.32 -8.39
C GLY A 303 -8.35 33.46 -9.30
N GLY A 304 -7.08 33.88 -9.20
CA GLY A 304 -6.49 34.92 -10.04
C GLY A 304 -6.53 34.65 -11.56
N ASN A 305 -6.59 35.72 -12.35
CA ASN A 305 -6.48 35.68 -13.83
C ASN A 305 -5.02 35.65 -14.32
N GLY A 306 -4.04 35.55 -13.42
CA GLY A 306 -2.61 35.47 -13.75
C GLY A 306 -2.16 34.09 -14.27
N SER A 307 -0.86 33.97 -14.55
CA SER A 307 -0.22 32.67 -14.88
C SER A 307 -0.15 31.73 -13.67
N ALA A 308 -0.23 32.24 -12.44
CA ALA A 308 -0.20 31.47 -11.21
C ALA A 308 -1.49 31.64 -10.40
N ALA A 309 -2.09 30.55 -9.95
CA ALA A 309 -3.32 30.56 -9.15
C ALA A 309 -3.30 29.45 -8.08
N LEU A 310 -3.72 29.77 -6.85
CA LEU A 310 -3.89 28.78 -5.79
C LEU A 310 -5.17 27.98 -6.00
N LEU A 311 -5.08 26.65 -5.92
CA LEU A 311 -6.24 25.73 -5.96
C LEU A 311 -6.80 25.53 -4.54
N ALA A 312 -8.08 25.16 -4.42
CA ALA A 312 -8.76 24.96 -3.14
C ALA A 312 -8.21 23.82 -2.25
N ASN A 313 -7.30 22.98 -2.77
CA ASN A 313 -6.51 22.01 -1.98
C ASN A 313 -5.17 22.59 -1.46
N GLY A 314 -4.85 23.84 -1.81
CA GLY A 314 -3.61 24.55 -1.51
C GLY A 314 -2.40 24.16 -2.37
N SER A 315 -2.62 23.46 -3.48
CA SER A 315 -1.61 23.28 -4.54
C SER A 315 -1.56 24.51 -5.44
N LEU A 316 -0.37 24.82 -5.97
CA LEU A 316 -0.16 25.95 -6.87
C LEU A 316 -0.31 25.50 -8.33
N GLN A 317 -1.27 26.06 -9.07
CA GLN A 317 -1.40 25.84 -10.51
C GLN A 317 -0.67 26.96 -11.28
N LEU A 318 0.21 26.56 -12.19
CA LEU A 318 0.88 27.42 -13.16
C LEU A 318 0.30 27.14 -14.55
N ARG A 319 0.01 28.18 -15.34
CA ARG A 319 -0.66 28.11 -16.65
C ARG A 319 0.16 28.84 -17.70
N ALA A 320 0.25 28.24 -18.89
CA ALA A 320 1.00 28.77 -20.03
C ALA A 320 2.48 29.08 -19.68
N LEU A 321 3.16 28.06 -19.14
CA LEU A 321 4.53 28.16 -18.61
C LEU A 321 5.53 28.81 -19.58
N ARG A 322 6.47 29.55 -18.99
CA ARG A 322 7.51 30.32 -19.66
C ARG A 322 8.91 29.99 -19.12
N PRO A 323 10.00 30.40 -19.79
CA PRO A 323 11.35 30.19 -19.26
C PRO A 323 11.58 30.85 -17.90
N GLU A 324 10.95 32.01 -17.63
CA GLU A 324 11.06 32.72 -16.35
C GLU A 324 10.33 32.04 -15.18
N ASP A 325 9.45 31.06 -15.43
CA ASP A 325 8.79 30.27 -14.37
C ASP A 325 9.68 29.13 -13.83
N ALA A 326 10.85 28.88 -14.43
CA ALA A 326 11.76 27.81 -13.99
C ALA A 326 12.47 28.17 -12.67
N GLY A 327 12.62 27.18 -11.78
CA GLY A 327 13.36 27.30 -10.53
C GLY A 327 12.70 26.63 -9.33
N THR A 328 13.18 26.95 -8.13
CA THR A 328 12.70 26.35 -6.87
C THR A 328 11.57 27.16 -6.26
N TYR A 329 10.35 26.60 -6.28
CA TYR A 329 9.21 27.10 -5.52
C TYR A 329 9.26 26.59 -4.08
N ALA A 330 8.81 27.40 -3.12
CA ALA A 330 8.70 26.99 -1.72
C ALA A 330 7.24 27.06 -1.24
N CYS A 331 6.68 25.94 -0.79
CA CYS A 331 5.43 25.90 -0.04
C CYS A 331 5.73 25.94 1.46
N TRP A 332 5.23 26.95 2.17
CA TRP A 332 5.25 27.03 3.62
C TRP A 332 3.89 26.60 4.21
N VAL A 333 3.96 25.74 5.22
CA VAL A 333 2.81 25.12 5.88
C VAL A 333 2.92 25.37 7.39
N GLY A 334 2.05 26.24 7.89
CA GLY A 334 1.91 26.51 9.32
C GLY A 334 1.10 25.42 10.03
N GLY A 335 1.62 24.86 11.11
CA GLY A 335 0.92 23.89 11.96
C GLY A 335 0.84 24.34 13.42
N PRO A 336 -0.03 23.74 14.24
CA PRO A 336 -0.24 24.14 15.64
C PRO A 336 0.94 23.80 16.56
N LEU A 337 1.86 22.92 16.12
CA LEU A 337 3.00 22.43 16.91
C LEU A 337 4.34 22.49 16.14
N LEU A 338 4.31 22.30 14.82
CA LEU A 338 5.47 22.39 13.93
C LEU A 338 5.04 23.07 12.61
N ASN A 339 5.98 23.76 11.99
CA ASN A 339 5.87 24.26 10.62
C ASN A 339 6.70 23.38 9.68
N GLU A 340 6.29 23.28 8.42
CA GLU A 340 7.02 22.57 7.37
C GLU A 340 7.20 23.49 6.16
N THR A 341 8.43 23.58 5.63
CA THR A 341 8.70 24.21 4.33
C THR A 341 9.08 23.12 3.35
N LEU A 342 8.41 23.08 2.20
CA LEU A 342 8.66 22.14 1.11
C LEU A 342 9.18 22.89 -0.10
N TYR A 343 10.18 22.31 -0.76
CA TYR A 343 10.74 22.84 -2.00
C TYR A 343 10.29 21.97 -3.17
N VAL A 344 9.96 22.62 -4.29
CA VAL A 344 9.60 21.95 -5.56
C VAL A 344 10.41 22.62 -6.66
N GLU A 345 11.31 21.86 -7.29
CA GLU A 345 12.14 22.32 -8.39
C GLU A 345 11.39 22.09 -9.71
N LEU A 346 11.09 23.17 -10.43
CA LEU A 346 10.43 23.16 -11.74
C LEU A 346 11.46 23.47 -12.83
N LEU A 347 11.66 22.53 -13.75
CA LEU A 347 12.45 22.71 -14.96
C LEU A 347 11.51 22.96 -16.14
N VAL A 348 11.58 24.15 -16.74
CA VAL A 348 10.85 24.46 -17.98
C VAL A 348 11.79 24.35 -19.18
N HIS A 349 11.53 23.38 -20.05
CA HIS A 349 12.24 23.23 -21.32
C HIS A 349 11.85 24.35 -22.29
N ASN A 350 12.81 24.82 -23.09
CA ASN A 350 12.68 25.96 -24.00
C ASN A 350 11.94 25.65 -25.32
N PHE A 351 11.12 24.61 -25.36
CA PHE A 351 10.32 24.20 -26.51
C PHE A 351 8.93 23.74 -26.06
N THR A 352 7.98 23.65 -27.00
CA THR A 352 6.63 23.12 -26.79
C THR A 352 6.61 21.64 -27.17
N LEU A 353 6.29 20.73 -26.23
CA LEU A 353 6.19 19.29 -26.59
C LEU A 353 4.94 18.99 -27.42
N HIS A 354 3.86 19.71 -27.13
CA HIS A 354 2.73 19.88 -28.04
C HIS A 354 2.84 21.30 -28.63
N GLY A 355 3.40 21.42 -29.83
CA GLY A 355 3.12 22.59 -30.67
C GLY A 355 1.61 22.68 -30.94
N PRO A 356 1.09 23.84 -31.40
CA PRO A 356 -0.21 23.84 -32.06
C PRO A 356 -0.16 22.77 -33.16
N HIS A 357 -1.21 21.98 -33.33
CA HIS A 357 -1.22 20.96 -34.36
C HIS A 357 -0.94 21.61 -35.71
N ASP A 358 0.28 21.42 -36.23
CA ASP A 358 0.47 21.19 -37.65
C ASP A 358 -0.39 19.98 -37.97
N THR A 359 -1.64 20.27 -38.34
CA THR A 359 -2.49 19.34 -39.06
C THR A 359 -1.71 19.03 -40.32
N LEU A 360 -0.94 17.94 -40.29
CA LEU A 360 -0.27 17.32 -41.43
C LEU A 360 -1.33 17.15 -42.51
N ASN A 361 -1.41 18.16 -43.38
CA ASN A 361 -2.70 18.51 -43.96
C ASN A 361 -3.15 17.33 -44.80
N THR A 362 -4.23 16.65 -44.38
CA THR A 362 -4.74 15.48 -45.09
C THR A 362 -5.17 15.86 -46.49
N ALA A 363 -5.62 17.10 -46.69
CA ALA A 363 -5.77 17.75 -47.98
C ALA A 363 -4.45 17.85 -48.79
N TYR A 364 -3.30 18.13 -48.18
CA TYR A 364 -2.02 18.27 -48.89
C TYR A 364 -1.39 16.90 -49.23
N THR A 365 -1.45 15.93 -48.31
CA THR A 365 -0.98 14.56 -48.59
C THR A 365 -1.86 13.85 -49.61
N THR A 366 -3.19 14.05 -49.57
CA THR A 366 -4.09 13.58 -50.64
C THR A 366 -3.88 14.34 -51.96
N LEU A 367 -3.69 15.67 -51.96
CA LEU A 367 -3.38 16.43 -53.17
C LEU A 367 -2.13 15.89 -53.87
N VAL A 368 -1.04 15.64 -53.12
CA VAL A 368 0.19 15.05 -53.65
C VAL A 368 -0.05 13.64 -54.19
N GLY A 369 -0.85 12.81 -53.51
CA GLY A 369 -1.27 11.49 -53.99
C GLY A 369 -2.11 11.55 -55.28
N CYS A 370 -3.02 12.51 -55.39
CA CYS A 370 -3.82 12.74 -56.59
C CYS A 370 -2.96 13.22 -57.77
N ILE A 371 -2.01 14.13 -57.53
CA ILE A 371 -1.08 14.59 -58.57
C ILE A 371 -0.19 13.44 -59.06
N LEU A 372 0.39 12.65 -58.15
CA LEU A 372 1.22 11.49 -58.50
C LEU A 372 0.43 10.42 -59.29
N SER A 373 -0.81 10.13 -58.91
CA SER A 373 -1.65 9.16 -59.62
C SER A 373 -2.10 9.66 -60.99
N VAL A 374 -2.44 10.95 -61.15
CA VAL A 374 -2.71 11.55 -62.47
C VAL A 374 -1.46 11.51 -63.36
N VAL A 375 -0.27 11.83 -62.83
CA VAL A 375 0.99 11.73 -63.57
C VAL A 375 1.29 10.28 -63.99
N LEU A 376 1.06 9.29 -63.13
CA LEU A 376 1.21 7.87 -63.47
C LEU A 376 0.22 7.40 -64.55
N VAL A 377 -1.03 7.86 -64.52
CA VAL A 377 -2.02 7.56 -65.56
C VAL A 377 -1.66 8.21 -66.90
N LEU A 378 -1.15 9.46 -66.89
CA LEU A 378 -0.65 10.11 -68.10
C LEU A 378 0.60 9.42 -68.65
N ILE A 379 1.53 8.98 -67.79
CA ILE A 379 2.68 8.16 -68.18
C ILE A 379 2.21 6.86 -68.83
N TYR A 380 1.23 6.16 -68.25
CA TYR A 380 0.67 4.95 -68.85
C TYR A 380 0.07 5.23 -70.24
N LEU A 381 -0.81 6.23 -70.35
CA LEU A 381 -1.52 6.54 -71.60
C LEU A 381 -0.62 7.08 -72.73
N TYR A 382 0.48 7.78 -72.41
CA TYR A 382 1.37 8.38 -73.42
C TYR A 382 2.70 7.64 -73.64
N LEU A 383 3.15 6.78 -72.70
CA LEU A 383 4.45 6.08 -72.78
C LEU A 383 4.33 4.55 -72.86
N THR A 384 3.13 3.95 -72.89
CA THR A 384 2.96 2.57 -73.39
C THR A 384 2.57 2.58 -74.87
N PRO A 385 3.50 2.36 -75.82
CA PRO A 385 3.16 2.36 -77.25
C PRO A 385 2.35 1.13 -77.64
N CYS A 386 1.16 1.35 -78.21
CA CYS A 386 0.28 0.30 -78.71
C CYS A 386 0.97 -0.55 -79.79
N ARG A 387 1.36 -1.79 -79.46
CA ARG A 387 1.90 -2.76 -80.43
C ARG A 387 0.78 -3.50 -81.16
N CYS A 388 0.19 -2.87 -82.16
CA CYS A 388 -0.66 -3.56 -83.12
C CYS A 388 0.15 -4.60 -83.93
N CYS A 389 -0.47 -5.75 -84.18
CA CYS A 389 0.18 -6.89 -84.86
C CYS A 389 0.34 -6.64 -86.37
N CYS A 390 1.57 -6.76 -86.91
CA CYS A 390 1.78 -7.00 -88.34
C CYS A 390 3.15 -7.62 -88.66
N CYS A 391 3.16 -8.90 -89.05
CA CYS A 391 4.18 -9.62 -89.84
C CYS A 391 5.64 -9.81 -89.30
N ARG A 392 6.45 -10.77 -89.80
CA ARG A 392 6.26 -12.21 -90.12
C ARG A 392 7.62 -12.88 -90.43
N GLY A 393 7.97 -13.99 -89.75
CA GLY A 393 8.90 -15.04 -90.27
C GLY A 393 10.20 -15.32 -89.51
N SER A 394 10.43 -16.62 -89.21
CA SER A 394 11.70 -17.36 -88.95
C SER A 394 12.74 -16.87 -87.91
N ASP A 395 13.45 -17.71 -87.15
CA ASP A 395 13.36 -19.17 -86.90
C ASP A 395 14.22 -19.57 -85.66
N LYS A 396 13.75 -20.51 -84.81
CA LYS A 396 14.51 -21.35 -83.83
C LYS A 396 15.38 -20.64 -82.74
N ALA A 397 15.66 -21.21 -81.55
CA ALA A 397 15.11 -22.33 -80.76
C ALA A 397 15.44 -22.09 -79.25
N PRO A 398 14.79 -22.77 -78.27
CA PRO A 398 14.72 -22.27 -76.88
C PRO A 398 15.53 -23.05 -75.80
N ALA A 399 15.76 -22.37 -74.66
CA ALA A 399 16.11 -22.93 -73.35
C ALA A 399 15.46 -22.05 -72.23
N PRO A 400 15.25 -22.55 -71.00
CA PRO A 400 14.18 -22.05 -70.11
C PRO A 400 14.54 -20.86 -69.19
N ARG A 401 13.50 -20.32 -68.53
CA ARG A 401 13.55 -19.26 -67.51
C ARG A 401 13.28 -19.80 -66.11
N ASP A 402 13.75 -19.08 -65.10
CA ASP A 402 13.08 -18.93 -63.80
C ASP A 402 12.54 -17.50 -63.69
N ASP A 403 11.26 -17.34 -63.37
CA ASP A 403 10.61 -16.06 -63.02
C ASP A 403 9.92 -16.24 -61.67
N SER A 404 10.21 -15.41 -60.67
CA SER A 404 9.50 -15.43 -59.38
C SER A 404 9.07 -14.02 -58.95
N ILE A 405 7.75 -13.80 -59.01
CA ILE A 405 7.09 -12.56 -58.58
C ILE A 405 5.73 -12.94 -58.01
N ASN A 406 5.44 -12.53 -56.77
CA ASN A 406 4.20 -11.82 -56.44
C ASN A 406 4.19 -11.35 -54.98
N SER A 407 3.61 -10.17 -54.79
CA SER A 407 3.48 -9.46 -53.52
C SER A 407 2.01 -9.09 -53.31
N SER A 408 1.64 -8.79 -52.06
CA SER A 408 0.44 -7.96 -51.71
C SER A 408 -0.94 -8.67 -51.92
N VAL A 409 -2.05 -8.30 -51.24
CA VAL A 409 -2.23 -7.41 -50.07
C VAL A 409 -3.58 -7.68 -49.35
N LEU A 410 -3.62 -7.39 -48.05
CA LEU A 410 -4.77 -7.11 -47.13
C LEU A 410 -6.18 -7.74 -47.30
N SER A 411 -6.62 -8.34 -46.18
CA SER A 411 -7.86 -8.02 -45.41
C SER A 411 -9.18 -8.80 -45.57
N ALA A 412 -9.98 -8.71 -44.50
CA ALA A 412 -11.42 -9.01 -44.32
C ALA A 412 -11.89 -10.48 -44.25
N THR A 413 -12.04 -10.92 -43.00
CA THR A 413 -13.01 -11.90 -42.43
C THR A 413 -14.48 -11.68 -42.89
N PRO A 414 -15.46 -12.61 -42.68
CA PRO A 414 -15.49 -13.68 -41.65
C PRO A 414 -16.18 -15.03 -42.00
N ASN A 415 -16.24 -15.91 -40.98
CA ASN A 415 -17.26 -16.93 -40.67
C ASN A 415 -17.32 -18.32 -41.37
N HIS A 416 -17.55 -19.31 -40.49
CA HIS A 416 -17.89 -20.73 -40.65
C HIS A 416 -16.75 -21.74 -40.96
N ALA A 417 -16.75 -22.96 -40.40
CA ALA A 417 -17.34 -23.50 -39.15
C ALA A 417 -16.78 -24.92 -38.89
N THR A 418 -16.70 -25.34 -37.62
CA THR A 418 -16.82 -26.74 -37.10
C THR A 418 -16.02 -27.93 -37.69
N THR A 419 -15.39 -28.70 -36.79
CA THR A 419 -15.18 -30.20 -36.81
C THR A 419 -14.35 -30.82 -37.97
N VAL A 420 -13.22 -31.53 -37.78
CA VAL A 420 -12.89 -32.71 -36.92
C VAL A 420 -13.74 -33.96 -37.22
N PRO A 421 -13.21 -35.19 -37.41
CA PRO A 421 -11.82 -35.68 -37.55
C PRO A 421 -11.54 -36.47 -38.87
N GLY A 422 -10.32 -37.01 -39.06
CA GLY A 422 -10.02 -37.94 -40.18
C GLY A 422 -8.59 -38.54 -40.20
N GLU A 423 -8.42 -39.75 -39.64
CA GLU A 423 -7.23 -40.63 -39.74
C GLU A 423 -7.39 -41.66 -40.91
N PRO A 424 -6.48 -42.63 -41.17
CA PRO A 424 -4.99 -42.65 -41.13
C PRO A 424 -4.34 -43.43 -42.32
N CYS A 425 -3.00 -43.47 -42.42
CA CYS A 425 -2.10 -44.62 -42.75
C CYS A 425 -0.70 -44.11 -43.21
N ARG A 426 0.49 -44.66 -42.89
CA ARG A 426 1.03 -46.05 -42.79
C ARG A 426 1.18 -46.76 -44.14
N SER A 427 2.26 -47.51 -44.44
CA SER A 427 3.52 -47.87 -43.75
C SER A 427 4.66 -47.98 -44.80
N ARG A 428 5.88 -48.55 -44.64
CA ARG A 428 6.58 -49.52 -43.74
C ARG A 428 8.11 -49.25 -43.91
N SER A 429 9.12 -49.92 -43.34
CA SER A 429 9.29 -51.10 -42.46
C SER A 429 10.63 -50.93 -41.68
N ALA A 430 10.69 -51.11 -40.35
CA ALA A 430 11.14 -52.34 -39.65
C ALA A 430 12.68 -52.57 -39.59
N SER A 431 13.31 -53.01 -38.49
CA SER A 431 12.86 -53.26 -37.09
C SER A 431 14.05 -53.59 -36.12
N THR A 432 13.73 -53.89 -34.84
CA THR A 432 14.40 -54.85 -33.91
C THR A 432 15.79 -54.48 -33.31
N THR A 433 16.12 -54.66 -32.01
CA THR A 433 15.36 -55.07 -30.79
C THR A 433 16.05 -54.61 -29.46
N GLY A 434 15.43 -54.91 -28.30
CA GLY A 434 15.80 -54.44 -26.94
C GLY A 434 16.62 -55.39 -26.00
N PRO A 435 16.57 -55.20 -24.66
CA PRO A 435 17.71 -55.47 -23.74
C PRO A 435 17.53 -56.54 -22.64
N GLY A 436 18.59 -56.87 -21.86
CA GLY A 436 18.47 -57.69 -20.63
C GLY A 436 19.70 -57.88 -19.70
N GLN A 437 19.56 -57.39 -18.45
CA GLN A 437 19.99 -57.92 -17.13
C GLN A 437 21.44 -58.37 -16.72
N ASN A 438 21.70 -58.15 -15.41
CA ASN A 438 22.54 -58.90 -14.44
C ASN A 438 24.02 -58.52 -14.15
N GLY A 439 24.35 -58.45 -12.84
CA GLY A 439 25.71 -58.29 -12.28
C GLY A 439 25.73 -57.66 -10.86
N ARG A 440 26.33 -58.32 -9.85
CA ARG A 440 26.49 -57.84 -8.46
C ARG A 440 27.96 -57.79 -8.05
N PHE A 441 28.33 -56.90 -7.13
CA PHE A 441 29.18 -57.23 -5.96
C PHE A 441 28.94 -56.26 -4.79
N LYS A 442 29.36 -56.62 -3.57
CA LYS A 442 29.24 -55.83 -2.31
C LYS A 442 30.55 -55.87 -1.49
N VAL A 443 30.58 -54.97 -0.48
CA VAL A 443 31.37 -54.93 0.79
C VAL A 443 32.49 -53.88 0.79
N GLY A 444 32.61 -52.94 1.76
CA GLY A 444 31.66 -52.49 2.80
C GLY A 444 32.14 -52.65 4.25
N GLY A 445 32.47 -51.54 4.94
CA GLY A 445 32.85 -51.54 6.36
C GLY A 445 32.97 -50.15 7.00
N THR A 446 32.72 -50.07 8.31
CA THR A 446 32.97 -48.91 9.21
C THR A 446 34.02 -49.30 10.26
N PRO A 447 34.70 -48.34 10.92
CA PRO A 447 34.40 -48.07 12.35
C PRO A 447 34.63 -46.59 12.80
N GLN A 448 34.54 -46.35 14.12
CA GLN A 448 34.62 -45.04 14.82
C GLN A 448 34.95 -45.29 16.33
N PRO A 449 34.91 -44.30 17.26
CA PRO A 449 35.67 -43.04 17.44
C PRO A 449 37.00 -43.36 18.20
N PRO A 450 37.49 -42.77 19.33
CA PRO A 450 37.37 -41.46 20.05
C PRO A 450 38.79 -40.80 20.22
N PRO A 451 39.23 -40.06 21.29
CA PRO A 451 38.55 -39.37 22.41
C PRO A 451 39.02 -37.92 22.79
N ARG A 452 38.06 -37.12 23.30
CA ARG A 452 38.09 -36.17 24.46
C ARG A 452 39.29 -35.21 24.75
N HIS A 453 38.95 -33.92 24.91
CA HIS A 453 39.07 -33.15 26.17
C HIS A 453 38.17 -31.87 26.13
N GLY A 454 38.01 -31.16 27.26
CA GLY A 454 37.22 -29.91 27.47
C GLY A 454 37.38 -29.43 28.93
N PRO A 455 36.49 -28.63 29.57
CA PRO A 455 35.44 -27.70 29.09
C PRO A 455 35.50 -26.30 29.81
N LYS A 456 34.54 -25.38 29.54
CA LYS A 456 34.06 -24.17 30.31
C LYS A 456 33.68 -23.01 29.34
N ALA A 457 32.76 -22.09 29.62
CA ALA A 457 31.80 -21.91 30.73
C ALA A 457 30.51 -21.20 30.22
N GLN A 458 29.43 -21.26 31.00
CA GLN A 458 28.19 -20.51 30.74
C GLN A 458 28.30 -19.04 31.17
N ARG A 459 27.55 -18.14 30.53
CA ARG A 459 27.26 -16.79 31.04
C ARG A 459 25.75 -16.53 30.96
N LYS A 460 25.20 -15.83 31.95
CA LYS A 460 23.75 -15.63 32.15
C LYS A 460 23.14 -14.74 31.07
N VAL A 461 21.88 -15.03 30.71
CA VAL A 461 20.94 -14.06 30.13
C VAL A 461 20.45 -13.14 31.26
N SER A 462 20.09 -11.90 30.93
CA SER A 462 19.56 -10.91 31.87
C SER A 462 18.33 -10.21 31.27
N ASP A 463 17.20 -10.30 31.95
CA ASP A 463 15.97 -9.59 31.61
C ASP A 463 16.10 -8.08 31.84
N PRO A 464 15.38 -7.26 31.06
CA PRO A 464 15.01 -5.91 31.47
C PRO A 464 13.51 -5.62 31.25
N ASP A 465 12.64 -6.23 32.07
CA ASP A 465 11.30 -5.68 32.31
C ASP A 465 11.43 -4.41 33.17
N SER A 466 11.35 -3.22 32.56
CA SER A 466 10.97 -1.94 33.21
C SER A 466 11.00 -0.75 32.25
N VAL A 467 9.88 -0.43 31.61
CA VAL A 467 9.53 0.96 31.24
C VAL A 467 8.06 1.18 31.56
N SER A 468 7.79 2.05 32.55
CA SER A 468 6.46 2.52 32.88
C SER A 468 6.27 3.98 32.45
N SER A 469 5.02 4.43 32.39
CA SER A 469 4.57 5.81 32.14
C SER A 469 4.99 6.49 30.83
N VAL A 470 4.07 6.48 29.83
CA VAL A 470 3.63 7.70 29.13
C VAL A 470 2.13 7.58 28.83
N PHE A 471 1.27 8.17 29.66
CA PHE A 471 -0.15 8.38 29.34
C PHE A 471 -0.71 9.57 30.13
N SER A 472 -0.73 10.74 29.51
CA SER A 472 -1.38 11.95 30.04
C SER A 472 -1.64 12.94 28.91
N ASP A 473 -2.62 12.64 28.05
CA ASP A 473 -3.07 13.55 26.98
C ASP A 473 -4.55 13.26 26.62
N THR A 474 -5.44 13.58 27.57
CA THR A 474 -6.88 13.74 27.31
C THR A 474 -7.32 15.09 27.89
N PRO A 475 -7.75 16.06 27.06
CA PRO A 475 -8.32 17.31 27.57
C PRO A 475 -9.65 17.01 28.26
N ILE A 476 -9.78 17.48 29.50
CA ILE A 476 -11.06 17.45 30.23
C ILE A 476 -11.91 18.63 29.75
N VAL A 477 -13.15 18.31 29.35
CA VAL A 477 -14.29 19.24 29.20
C VAL A 477 -15.52 18.55 29.77
#